data_AF-A0AA38HNW3-F1
#
_entry.id   AF-A0AA38HNW3-F1
#
_cell.length_a   1.000
_cell.length_b   1.000
_cell.length_c   1.000
_cell.angle_alpha   90.00
_cell.angle_beta   90.00
_cell.angle_gamma   90.00
#
_symmetry.space_group_name_H-M   'P 1'
#
loop_
_entity.id
_entity.type
_entity.pdbx_description
1 polymer ?
#
loop_
_entity_poly.entity_id
_entity_poly.type
_entity_poly.pdbx_seq_one_letter_code
_entity_poly.pdbx_strand_id
1 'polypeptide(L)'
;MSKCGNCNIILKSNTAGIHCDACQAPIHIHCVGGGLTEQDIKVTTSKSKSIKVVCNTCERNMASFGDLKSLINDLRNEWTTAINNLKLEVQEQINTIQSSLNEQKSSSTPDFETVVQEVLERQKRGSNIIVYNLPEHPASIPKLERLANDKQNISNLINSLDDTVDTSNPNCFRLGKFSELRARPIKVVLQSEEDVFKLIRKAKNLSTTQEFDRTPKQQELYNQLKKKLKDRIEQGESNLKIRYRNGTPTIVNLN
;
A
#
# COMPACT_ATOMS: atom_id res chain seq x y z
N MET A 1 -39.06 7.96 -69.09
CA MET A 1 -39.96 6.78 -69.02
C MET A 1 -39.49 5.92 -67.85
N SER A 2 -40.34 5.72 -66.84
CA SER A 2 -39.96 4.99 -65.61
C SER A 2 -40.22 3.49 -65.77
N LYS A 3 -39.39 2.63 -65.17
CA LYS A 3 -39.53 1.16 -65.20
C LYS A 3 -40.29 0.65 -63.97
N CYS A 4 -41.11 -0.38 -64.15
CA CYS A 4 -41.85 -1.04 -63.08
C CYS A 4 -40.89 -1.73 -62.10
N GLY A 5 -41.06 -1.48 -60.80
CA GLY A 5 -40.24 -2.07 -59.72
C GLY A 5 -40.35 -3.59 -59.59
N ASN A 6 -41.37 -4.23 -60.19
CA ASN A 6 -41.60 -5.67 -60.13
C ASN A 6 -41.22 -6.40 -61.42
N CYS A 7 -41.58 -5.90 -62.60
CA CYS A 7 -41.30 -6.57 -63.88
C CYS A 7 -40.23 -5.89 -64.74
N ASN A 8 -39.69 -4.75 -64.31
CA ASN A 8 -38.65 -3.97 -64.99
C ASN A 8 -39.01 -3.48 -66.41
N ILE A 9 -40.28 -3.56 -66.80
CA ILE A 9 -40.83 -3.05 -68.06
C ILE A 9 -41.25 -1.57 -67.88
N ILE A 10 -41.11 -0.78 -68.95
CA ILE A 10 -41.45 0.65 -68.97
C ILE A 10 -42.96 0.87 -68.79
N LEU A 11 -43.34 1.78 -67.87
CA LEU A 11 -44.71 2.28 -67.78
C LEU A 11 -44.97 3.25 -68.93
N LYS A 12 -46.03 3.00 -69.72
CA LYS A 12 -46.46 3.93 -70.78
C LYS A 12 -47.10 5.16 -70.12
N SER A 13 -47.00 6.32 -70.78
CA SER A 13 -47.45 7.62 -70.24
C SER A 13 -48.93 7.71 -69.85
N ASN A 14 -49.75 6.72 -70.21
CA ASN A 14 -51.20 6.69 -69.95
C ASN A 14 -51.67 5.44 -69.18
N THR A 15 -50.76 4.65 -68.60
CA THR A 15 -51.13 3.48 -67.77
C THR A 15 -51.13 3.86 -66.29
N ALA A 16 -52.25 3.63 -65.60
CA ALA A 16 -52.35 3.79 -64.16
C ALA A 16 -51.31 2.89 -63.46
N GLY A 17 -50.58 3.44 -62.49
CA GLY A 17 -49.54 2.75 -61.73
C GLY A 17 -49.54 3.22 -60.28
N ILE A 18 -49.04 2.38 -59.38
CA ILE A 18 -48.89 2.68 -57.95
C ILE A 18 -47.40 2.76 -57.60
N HIS A 19 -47.04 3.49 -56.54
CA HIS A 19 -45.66 3.61 -56.10
C HIS A 19 -45.40 2.70 -54.90
N CYS A 20 -44.22 2.08 -54.88
CA CYS A 20 -43.73 1.37 -53.70
C CYS A 20 -43.59 2.35 -52.52
N ASP A 21 -44.20 2.05 -51.38
CA ASP A 21 -44.10 2.88 -50.18
C ASP A 21 -42.66 2.96 -49.62
N ALA A 22 -41.82 1.97 -49.90
CA ALA A 22 -40.44 1.90 -49.38
C ALA A 22 -39.41 2.64 -50.26
N CYS A 23 -39.44 2.44 -51.57
CA CYS A 23 -38.44 3.01 -52.50
C CYS A 23 -39.01 3.98 -53.52
N GLN A 24 -40.32 4.23 -53.49
CA GLN A 24 -41.05 5.10 -54.42
C GLN A 24 -40.96 4.69 -55.90
N ALA A 25 -40.46 3.49 -56.20
CA ALA A 25 -40.46 2.97 -57.57
C ALA A 25 -41.90 2.73 -58.06
N PRO A 26 -42.24 3.11 -59.31
CA PRO A 26 -43.56 2.85 -59.87
C PRO A 26 -43.74 1.36 -60.14
N ILE A 27 -44.96 0.86 -59.99
CA ILE A 27 -45.34 -0.53 -60.16
C ILE A 27 -46.62 -0.57 -61.01
N HIS A 28 -46.66 -1.43 -62.02
CA HIS A 28 -47.91 -1.68 -62.72
C HIS A 28 -48.94 -2.27 -61.77
N ILE A 29 -50.20 -1.88 -61.90
CA ILE A 29 -51.33 -2.38 -61.09
C ILE A 29 -51.39 -3.91 -61.09
N HIS A 30 -51.29 -4.51 -62.28
CA HIS A 30 -51.29 -5.97 -62.45
C HIS A 30 -50.03 -6.65 -61.88
N CYS A 31 -48.95 -5.92 -61.64
CA CYS A 31 -47.71 -6.46 -61.08
C CYS A 31 -47.68 -6.45 -59.55
N VAL A 32 -48.68 -5.88 -58.86
CA VAL A 32 -48.75 -5.85 -57.39
C VAL A 32 -49.12 -7.23 -56.80
N GLY A 33 -49.51 -8.20 -57.65
CA GLY A 33 -49.97 -9.52 -57.23
C GLY A 33 -51.45 -9.52 -56.81
N GLY A 34 -52.11 -10.68 -56.86
CA GLY A 34 -53.48 -10.84 -56.34
C GLY A 34 -54.63 -10.32 -57.22
N GLY A 35 -54.39 -9.94 -58.48
CA GLY A 35 -55.46 -9.57 -59.42
C GLY A 35 -56.12 -8.21 -59.15
N LEU A 36 -55.43 -7.32 -58.44
CA LEU A 36 -55.93 -5.99 -58.09
C LEU A 36 -56.29 -5.16 -59.33
N THR A 37 -57.42 -4.45 -59.22
CA THR A 37 -57.93 -3.54 -60.25
C THR A 37 -57.65 -2.08 -59.87
N GLU A 38 -57.90 -1.15 -60.80
CA GLU A 38 -57.79 0.29 -60.55
C GLU A 38 -58.67 0.79 -59.39
N GLN A 39 -59.80 0.12 -59.12
CA GLN A 39 -60.71 0.49 -58.04
C GLN A 39 -60.13 0.12 -56.66
N ASP A 40 -59.45 -1.02 -56.57
CA ASP A 40 -58.83 -1.51 -55.34
C ASP A 40 -57.68 -0.59 -54.90
N ILE A 41 -56.94 -0.04 -55.87
CA ILE A 41 -55.84 0.89 -55.61
C ILE A 41 -56.29 2.24 -55.07
N LYS A 42 -57.47 2.73 -55.47
CA LYS A 42 -58.03 3.95 -54.88
C LYS A 42 -58.31 3.76 -53.38
N VAL A 43 -58.67 2.54 -52.97
CA VAL A 43 -58.93 2.22 -51.56
C VAL A 43 -57.63 2.14 -50.75
N THR A 44 -56.59 1.50 -51.29
CA THR A 44 -55.30 1.38 -50.59
C THR A 44 -54.57 2.73 -50.47
N THR A 45 -54.62 3.58 -51.49
CA THR A 45 -53.89 4.86 -51.48
C THR A 45 -54.64 5.99 -50.77
N SER A 46 -55.98 6.01 -50.81
CA SER A 46 -56.77 7.17 -50.38
C SER A 46 -57.51 6.99 -49.04
N LYS A 47 -57.75 5.75 -48.60
CA LYS A 47 -58.66 5.47 -47.46
C LYS A 47 -58.01 4.77 -46.27
N SER A 48 -56.86 4.13 -46.42
CA SER A 48 -56.22 3.39 -45.32
C SER A 48 -54.70 3.52 -45.32
N LYS A 49 -54.17 4.39 -44.46
CA LYS A 49 -52.71 4.59 -44.29
C LYS A 49 -51.97 3.34 -43.77
N SER A 50 -52.72 2.36 -43.28
CA SER A 50 -52.22 1.11 -42.71
C SER A 50 -51.84 0.07 -43.76
N ILE A 51 -52.33 0.20 -45.01
CA ILE A 51 -51.97 -0.72 -46.08
C ILE A 51 -50.75 -0.17 -46.80
N LYS A 52 -49.69 -0.96 -46.86
CA LYS A 52 -48.43 -0.63 -47.55
C LYS A 52 -48.26 -1.51 -48.77
N VAL A 53 -47.90 -0.88 -49.89
CA VAL A 53 -47.58 -1.55 -51.15
C VAL A 53 -46.07 -1.48 -51.33
N VAL A 54 -45.42 -2.65 -51.34
CA VAL A 54 -43.98 -2.76 -51.52
C VAL A 54 -43.66 -3.55 -52.78
N CYS A 55 -42.59 -3.18 -53.49
CA CYS A 55 -42.11 -3.95 -54.63
C CYS A 55 -41.35 -5.20 -54.17
N ASN A 56 -41.27 -6.21 -55.03
CA ASN A 56 -40.60 -7.49 -54.75
C ASN A 56 -39.13 -7.32 -54.37
N THR A 57 -38.48 -6.25 -54.84
CA THR A 57 -37.11 -5.92 -54.47
C THR A 57 -37.04 -5.41 -53.03
N CYS A 58 -37.94 -4.52 -52.62
CA CYS A 58 -38.00 -4.04 -51.24
C CYS A 58 -38.42 -5.16 -50.27
N GLU A 59 -39.37 -6.00 -50.65
CA GLU A 59 -39.80 -7.14 -49.83
C GLU A 59 -38.65 -8.14 -49.58
N ARG A 60 -37.90 -8.51 -50.63
CA ARG A 60 -36.70 -9.35 -50.48
C ARG A 60 -35.64 -8.69 -49.60
N ASN A 61 -35.41 -7.39 -49.78
CA ASN A 61 -34.44 -6.67 -48.97
C ASN A 61 -34.85 -6.60 -47.49
N MET A 62 -36.15 -6.50 -47.18
CA MET A 62 -36.64 -6.50 -45.79
C MET A 62 -36.30 -7.80 -45.06
N ALA A 63 -36.38 -8.96 -45.73
CA ALA A 63 -35.94 -10.23 -45.18
C ALA A 63 -34.42 -10.21 -44.89
N SER A 64 -33.61 -9.78 -45.86
CA SER A 64 -32.15 -9.67 -45.70
C SER A 64 -31.73 -8.67 -44.62
N PHE A 65 -32.49 -7.60 -44.38
CA PHE A 65 -32.26 -6.68 -43.26
C PHE A 65 -32.56 -7.33 -41.91
N GLY A 66 -33.53 -8.26 -41.86
CA GLY A 66 -33.78 -9.10 -40.69
C GLY A 66 -32.56 -9.95 -40.34
N ASP A 67 -32.00 -10.65 -41.32
CA ASP A 67 -30.80 -11.48 -41.16
C ASP A 67 -29.56 -10.65 -40.80
N LEU A 68 -29.40 -9.47 -41.40
CA LEU A 68 -28.31 -8.57 -41.05
C LEU A 68 -28.42 -8.08 -39.60
N LYS A 69 -29.64 -7.81 -39.14
CA LYS A 69 -29.90 -7.40 -37.75
C LYS A 69 -29.60 -8.52 -36.76
N SER A 70 -29.90 -9.78 -37.09
CA SER A 70 -29.51 -10.91 -36.23
C SER A 70 -27.99 -11.05 -36.16
N LEU A 71 -27.30 -11.00 -37.31
CA LEU A 71 -25.83 -11.08 -37.35
C LEU A 71 -25.16 -9.97 -36.51
N ILE A 72 -25.66 -8.73 -36.59
CA ILE A 72 -25.16 -7.61 -35.78
C ILE A 72 -25.37 -7.87 -34.28
N ASN A 73 -26.51 -8.43 -33.89
CA ASN A 73 -26.78 -8.76 -32.49
C ASN A 73 -25.89 -9.90 -32.00
N ASP A 74 -25.66 -10.93 -32.81
CA ASP A 74 -24.80 -12.05 -32.48
C ASP A 74 -23.36 -11.58 -32.28
N LEU A 75 -22.82 -10.79 -33.22
CA LEU A 75 -21.50 -10.16 -33.09
C LEU A 75 -21.42 -9.28 -31.84
N ARG A 76 -22.45 -8.49 -31.55
CA ARG A 76 -22.49 -7.68 -30.32
C ARG A 76 -22.42 -8.54 -29.06
N ASN A 77 -23.12 -9.66 -29.03
CA ASN A 77 -23.13 -10.58 -27.90
C ASN A 77 -21.77 -11.27 -27.72
N GLU A 78 -21.14 -11.70 -28.81
CA GLU A 78 -19.79 -12.26 -28.80
C GLU A 78 -18.77 -11.25 -28.25
N TRP A 79 -18.80 -10.01 -28.74
CA TRP A 79 -17.92 -8.94 -28.27
C TRP A 79 -18.14 -8.62 -26.78
N THR A 80 -19.40 -8.58 -26.35
CA THR A 80 -19.73 -8.33 -24.93
C THR A 80 -19.17 -9.45 -24.05
N THR A 81 -19.26 -10.69 -24.51
CA THR A 81 -18.72 -11.86 -23.81
C THR A 81 -17.19 -11.82 -23.74
N ALA A 82 -16.53 -11.51 -24.86
CA ALA A 82 -15.07 -11.38 -24.92
C ALA A 82 -14.54 -10.29 -23.97
N ILE A 83 -15.20 -9.12 -23.94
CA ILE A 83 -14.84 -8.01 -23.04
C ILE A 83 -15.00 -8.43 -21.57
N ASN A 84 -16.09 -9.12 -21.22
CA ASN A 84 -16.31 -9.59 -19.85
C ASN A 84 -15.25 -10.62 -19.42
N ASN A 85 -14.89 -11.55 -20.30
CA ASN A 85 -13.84 -12.53 -20.01
C ASN A 85 -12.47 -11.86 -19.82
N LEU A 86 -12.09 -10.94 -20.70
CA LEU A 86 -10.84 -10.20 -20.57
C LEU A 86 -10.78 -9.37 -19.27
N LYS A 87 -11.92 -8.77 -18.88
CA LYS A 87 -12.02 -8.04 -17.62
C LYS A 87 -11.80 -8.94 -16.41
N LEU A 88 -12.33 -10.17 -16.42
CA LEU A 88 -12.10 -11.15 -15.36
C LEU A 88 -10.63 -11.56 -15.28
N GLU A 89 -10.00 -11.84 -16.42
CA GLU A 89 -8.59 -12.23 -16.49
C GLU A 89 -7.66 -11.12 -15.98
N VAL A 90 -7.89 -9.87 -16.39
CA VAL A 90 -7.13 -8.72 -15.88
C VAL A 90 -7.33 -8.55 -14.38
N GLN A 91 -8.55 -8.75 -13.86
CA GLN A 91 -8.82 -8.66 -12.44
C GLN A 91 -8.09 -9.75 -11.64
N GLU A 92 -8.01 -10.97 -12.18
CA GLU A 92 -7.27 -12.08 -11.57
C GLU A 92 -5.76 -11.82 -11.54
N GLN A 93 -5.20 -11.28 -12.63
CA GLN A 93 -3.80 -10.87 -12.68
C GLN A 93 -3.49 -9.75 -11.66
N ILE A 94 -4.37 -8.75 -11.54
CA ILE A 94 -4.23 -7.68 -10.54
C ILE A 94 -4.23 -8.26 -9.13
N ASN A 95 -5.18 -9.15 -8.81
CA ASN A 95 -5.27 -9.78 -7.49
C ASN A 95 -4.01 -10.60 -7.17
N THR A 96 -3.49 -11.33 -8.16
CA THR A 96 -2.26 -12.11 -8.03
C THR A 96 -1.07 -11.20 -7.74
N ILE A 97 -0.87 -10.14 -8.52
CA ILE A 97 0.21 -9.17 -8.32
C ILE A 97 0.09 -8.50 -6.93
N GLN A 98 -1.12 -8.14 -6.51
CA GLN A 98 -1.36 -7.57 -5.18
C GLN A 98 -1.00 -8.53 -4.05
N SER A 99 -1.32 -9.83 -4.21
CA SER A 99 -0.95 -10.84 -3.23
C SER A 99 0.58 -11.01 -3.12
N SER A 100 1.29 -11.08 -4.25
CA SER A 100 2.76 -11.15 -4.27
C SER A 100 3.42 -9.89 -3.70
N LEU A 101 2.86 -8.71 -3.95
CA LEU A 101 3.34 -7.45 -3.35
C LEU A 101 3.14 -7.40 -1.83
N ASN A 102 2.03 -7.93 -1.34
CA ASN A 102 1.77 -8.02 0.10
C ASN A 102 2.70 -9.03 0.77
N GLU A 103 2.99 -10.16 0.11
CA GLU A 103 3.98 -11.15 0.55
C GLU A 103 5.41 -10.56 0.57
N GLN A 104 5.77 -9.76 -0.44
CA GLN A 104 7.06 -9.06 -0.46
C GLN A 104 7.17 -7.94 0.59
N LYS A 105 6.07 -7.26 0.93
CA LYS A 105 6.04 -6.31 2.07
C LYS A 105 6.23 -7.00 3.42
N SER A 106 5.82 -8.27 3.55
CA SER A 106 6.10 -9.06 4.75
C SER A 106 7.54 -9.58 4.84
N SER A 107 8.28 -9.63 3.74
CA SER A 107 9.75 -9.75 3.77
C SER A 107 10.37 -8.35 3.80
N SER A 108 10.31 -7.70 4.96
CA SER A 108 11.00 -6.44 5.20
C SER A 108 12.51 -6.64 5.04
N THR A 109 13.05 -6.47 3.83
CA THR A 109 14.46 -6.15 3.70
C THR A 109 14.65 -4.87 4.51
N PRO A 110 15.51 -4.88 5.54
CA PRO A 110 15.70 -3.70 6.36
C PRO A 110 16.22 -2.61 5.42
N ASP A 111 15.51 -1.49 5.38
CA ASP A 111 15.91 -0.33 4.59
C ASP A 111 17.39 -0.04 4.86
N PHE A 112 18.21 -0.11 3.81
CA PHE A 112 19.65 -0.07 3.93
C PHE A 112 20.11 1.22 4.62
N GLU A 113 19.45 2.33 4.30
CA GLU A 113 19.68 3.63 4.93
C GLU A 113 19.41 3.57 6.44
N THR A 114 18.26 2.99 6.82
CA THR A 114 17.88 2.75 8.22
C THR A 114 18.89 1.87 8.98
N VAL A 115 19.57 0.92 8.31
CA VAL A 115 20.63 0.10 8.89
C VAL A 115 21.91 0.91 9.06
N VAL A 116 22.34 1.64 8.03
CA VAL A 116 23.55 2.48 8.06
C VAL A 116 23.45 3.54 9.15
N GLN A 117 22.31 4.24 9.24
CA GLN A 117 22.06 5.22 10.29
C GLN A 117 22.17 4.61 11.70
N GLU A 118 21.64 3.40 11.89
CA GLU A 118 21.75 2.69 13.18
C GLU A 118 23.19 2.34 13.53
N VAL A 119 24.00 1.93 12.56
CA VAL A 119 25.43 1.63 12.78
C VAL A 119 26.19 2.88 13.19
N LEU A 120 25.97 4.00 12.49
CA LEU A 120 26.60 5.28 12.81
C LEU A 120 26.17 5.80 14.18
N GLU A 121 24.89 5.68 14.54
CA GLU A 121 24.40 6.05 15.87
C GLU A 121 25.06 5.21 16.97
N ARG A 122 25.22 3.89 16.76
CA ARG A 122 25.91 3.02 17.72
C ARG A 122 27.35 3.41 17.91
N GLN A 123 28.08 3.67 16.82
CA GLN A 123 29.47 4.10 16.90
C GLN A 123 29.61 5.43 17.66
N LYS A 124 28.72 6.40 17.39
CA LYS A 124 28.68 7.68 18.12
C LYS A 124 28.34 7.52 19.61
N ARG A 125 27.61 6.46 19.97
CA ARG A 125 27.21 6.17 21.36
C ARG A 125 28.13 5.22 22.10
N GLY A 126 29.03 4.52 21.40
CA GLY A 126 29.92 3.49 21.96
C GLY A 126 30.78 3.99 23.12
N SER A 127 31.25 5.23 23.05
CA SER A 127 32.06 5.86 24.11
C SER A 127 31.22 6.55 25.21
N ASN A 128 29.90 6.32 25.28
CA ASN A 128 29.03 6.97 26.25
C ASN A 128 28.55 6.01 27.35
N ILE A 129 28.48 6.51 28.58
CA ILE A 129 27.84 5.84 29.72
C ILE A 129 26.69 6.70 30.22
N ILE A 130 25.60 6.05 30.62
CA ILE A 130 24.51 6.67 31.37
C ILE A 130 24.63 6.26 32.83
N VAL A 131 24.76 7.25 33.71
CA VAL A 131 24.86 7.06 35.16
C VAL A 131 23.55 7.48 35.81
N TYR A 132 22.95 6.57 36.58
CA TYR A 132 21.70 6.78 37.31
C TYR A 132 21.97 7.00 38.80
N ASN A 133 21.00 7.58 39.51
CA ASN A 133 21.02 7.74 40.97
C ASN A 133 22.14 8.66 41.52
N LEU A 134 22.67 9.58 40.70
CA LEU A 134 23.53 10.66 41.19
C LEU A 134 22.68 11.81 41.74
N PRO A 135 22.84 12.19 43.03
CA PRO A 135 22.04 13.24 43.66
C PRO A 135 21.98 14.51 42.83
N GLU A 136 20.79 15.11 42.70
CA GLU A 136 20.59 16.36 41.98
C GLU A 136 21.00 17.54 42.85
N HIS A 137 21.68 18.53 42.26
CA HIS A 137 21.99 19.76 42.97
C HIS A 137 20.78 20.70 43.00
N PRO A 138 20.53 21.38 44.14
CA PRO A 138 19.40 22.29 44.27
C PRO A 138 19.49 23.45 43.27
N ALA A 139 18.33 23.98 42.87
CA ALA A 139 18.23 25.06 41.89
C ALA A 139 18.88 26.37 42.36
N SER A 140 19.11 26.52 43.67
CA SER A 140 19.81 27.64 44.29
C SER A 140 21.29 27.72 43.89
N ILE A 141 21.91 26.61 43.48
CA ILE A 141 23.31 26.60 43.08
C ILE A 141 23.44 27.04 41.61
N PRO A 142 24.34 27.99 41.30
CA PRO A 142 24.63 28.41 39.93
C PRO A 142 24.90 27.24 38.99
N LYS A 143 24.44 27.35 37.74
CA LYS A 143 24.57 26.27 36.74
C LYS A 143 26.02 25.82 36.55
N LEU A 144 26.98 26.75 36.53
CA LEU A 144 28.40 26.45 36.35
C LEU A 144 28.96 25.62 37.50
N GLU A 145 28.58 25.94 38.73
CA GLU A 145 29.01 25.21 39.92
C GLU A 145 28.37 23.81 39.99
N ARG A 146 27.09 23.68 39.62
CA ARG A 146 26.44 22.37 39.49
C ARG A 146 27.15 21.47 38.47
N LEU A 147 27.57 22.03 37.33
CA LEU A 147 28.31 21.31 36.32
C LEU A 147 29.70 20.86 36.82
N ALA A 148 30.40 21.73 37.56
CA ALA A 148 31.68 21.40 38.16
C ALA A 148 31.56 20.27 39.19
N ASN A 149 30.53 20.31 40.04
CA ASN A 149 30.24 19.27 41.02
C ASN A 149 29.86 17.94 40.35
N ASP A 150 29.02 17.97 39.31
CA ASP A 150 28.69 16.78 38.53
C ASP A 150 29.96 16.16 37.91
N LYS A 151 30.84 16.97 37.31
CA LYS A 151 32.12 16.51 36.78
C LYS A 151 32.98 15.85 37.85
N GLN A 152 33.14 16.49 39.01
CA GLN A 152 33.96 15.96 40.11
C GLN A 152 33.39 14.64 40.64
N ASN A 153 32.06 14.55 40.84
CA ASN A 153 31.39 13.33 41.27
C ASN A 153 31.58 12.19 40.27
N ILE A 154 31.51 12.48 38.97
CA ILE A 154 31.75 11.51 37.91
C ILE A 154 33.22 11.07 37.88
N SER A 155 34.18 11.99 37.97
CA SER A 155 35.61 11.64 38.03
C SER A 155 35.91 10.75 39.24
N ASN A 156 35.39 11.08 40.42
CA ASN A 156 35.55 10.26 41.62
C ASN A 156 34.93 8.86 41.45
N LEU A 157 33.73 8.79 40.85
CA LEU A 157 33.05 7.52 40.56
C LEU A 157 33.87 6.65 39.59
N ILE A 158 34.37 7.23 38.50
CA ILE A 158 35.17 6.51 37.50
C ILE A 158 36.49 6.04 38.14
N ASN A 159 37.20 6.91 38.85
CA ASN A 159 38.47 6.56 39.50
C ASN A 159 38.29 5.49 40.60
N SER A 160 37.13 5.43 41.26
CA SER A 160 36.82 4.36 42.21
C SER A 160 36.62 2.99 41.56
N LEU A 161 36.30 2.96 40.26
CA LEU A 161 36.14 1.74 39.48
C LEU A 161 37.42 1.34 38.76
N ASP A 162 38.05 2.32 38.12
CA ASP A 162 39.23 2.13 37.29
C ASP A 162 40.01 3.43 37.20
N ASP A 163 41.15 3.47 37.88
CA ASP A 163 42.09 4.59 37.88
C ASP A 163 42.87 4.73 36.57
N THR A 164 42.77 3.72 35.68
CA THR A 164 43.42 3.75 34.37
C THR A 164 42.63 4.52 33.31
N VAL A 165 41.35 4.86 33.59
CA VAL A 165 40.50 5.62 32.66
C VAL A 165 40.78 7.11 32.79
N ASP A 166 41.05 7.79 31.68
CA ASP A 166 41.30 9.23 31.70
C ASP A 166 40.03 10.03 32.05
N THR A 167 40.04 10.66 33.22
CA THR A 167 38.98 11.56 33.70
C THR A 167 39.41 13.03 33.74
N SER A 168 40.42 13.43 32.98
CA SER A 168 40.95 14.80 32.99
C SER A 168 39.91 15.85 32.56
N ASN A 169 38.99 15.50 31.65
CA ASN A 169 37.88 16.36 31.26
C ASN A 169 36.65 15.57 30.77
N PRO A 170 35.90 14.89 31.68
CA PRO A 170 34.71 14.16 31.28
C PRO A 170 33.66 15.14 30.76
N ASN A 171 33.20 14.91 29.53
CA ASN A 171 32.07 15.66 28.99
C ASN A 171 30.79 15.03 29.54
N CYS A 172 30.18 15.67 30.53
CA CYS A 172 29.01 15.17 31.22
C CYS A 172 27.83 16.15 31.19
N PHE A 173 26.62 15.61 31.02
CA PHE A 173 25.39 16.41 31.01
C PHE A 173 24.19 15.61 31.50
N ARG A 174 23.33 16.24 32.29
CA ARG A 174 22.10 15.63 32.79
C ARG A 174 21.05 15.50 31.69
N LEU A 175 20.33 14.39 31.68
CA LEU A 175 19.30 14.07 30.70
C LEU A 175 17.90 14.34 31.24
N GLY A 176 17.05 15.01 30.45
CA GLY A 176 15.65 15.26 30.77
C GLY A 176 15.39 16.54 31.58
N LYS A 177 14.11 16.75 31.93
CA LYS A 177 13.64 17.91 32.71
C LYS A 177 13.90 17.72 34.20
N PHE A 178 14.34 18.79 34.87
CA PHE A 178 14.59 18.77 36.32
C PHE A 178 13.33 18.38 37.09
N SER A 179 13.50 17.61 38.16
CA SER A 179 12.45 17.19 39.08
C SER A 179 13.03 17.03 40.48
N GLU A 180 12.30 17.48 41.50
CA GLU A 180 12.71 17.31 42.90
C GLU A 180 12.53 15.88 43.39
N LEU A 181 11.61 15.13 42.77
CA LEU A 181 11.27 13.76 43.17
C LEU A 181 12.25 12.71 42.64
N ARG A 182 12.97 13.02 41.56
CA ARG A 182 13.83 12.04 40.88
C ARG A 182 15.07 12.70 40.31
N ALA A 183 16.23 12.19 40.73
CA ALA A 183 17.51 12.53 40.15
C ALA A 183 17.56 12.15 38.66
N ARG A 184 17.99 13.10 37.83
CA ARG A 184 18.15 12.88 36.40
C ARG A 184 19.39 12.03 36.11
N PRO A 185 19.34 11.16 35.08
CA PRO A 185 20.52 10.45 34.62
C PRO A 185 21.57 11.43 34.07
N ILE A 186 22.84 11.11 34.24
CA ILE A 186 23.96 11.85 33.66
C ILE A 186 24.53 11.05 32.51
N LYS A 187 24.60 11.66 31.33
CA LYS A 187 25.38 11.12 30.21
C LYS A 187 26.82 11.57 30.35
N VAL A 188 27.74 10.63 30.25
CA VAL A 188 29.19 10.85 30.28
C VAL A 188 29.76 10.36 28.96
N VAL A 189 30.55 11.19 28.28
CA VAL A 189 31.27 10.83 27.06
C VAL A 189 32.74 10.62 27.41
N LEU A 190 33.22 9.40 27.19
CA LEU A 190 34.61 8.99 27.38
C LEU A 190 35.39 9.07 26.06
N GLN A 191 36.70 8.89 26.14
CA GLN A 191 37.58 8.88 24.96
C GLN A 191 37.49 7.58 24.16
N SER A 192 37.30 6.44 24.85
CA SER A 192 37.29 5.12 24.23
C SER A 192 36.05 4.31 24.62
N GLU A 193 35.53 3.54 23.66
CA GLU A 193 34.51 2.52 23.88
C GLU A 193 35.04 1.39 24.79
N GLU A 194 36.34 1.12 24.78
CA GLU A 194 36.93 0.10 25.65
C GLU A 194 36.80 0.47 27.13
N ASP A 195 36.95 1.76 27.46
CA ASP A 195 36.81 2.26 28.82
C ASP A 195 35.36 2.12 29.30
N VAL A 196 34.40 2.33 28.39
CA VAL A 196 32.97 2.05 28.66
C VAL A 196 32.76 0.59 29.06
N PHE A 197 33.33 -0.35 28.28
CA PHE A 197 33.22 -1.77 28.60
C PHE A 197 33.89 -2.15 29.92
N LYS A 198 35.07 -1.60 30.21
CA LYS A 198 35.78 -1.85 31.48
C LYS A 198 34.95 -1.36 32.66
N LEU A 199 34.45 -0.13 32.61
CA LEU A 199 33.67 0.48 33.68
C LEU A 199 32.37 -0.30 33.93
N ILE A 200 31.59 -0.60 32.89
CA ILE A 200 30.32 -1.32 33.06
C ILE A 200 30.54 -2.75 33.60
N ARG A 201 31.65 -3.41 33.26
CA ARG A 201 31.99 -4.72 33.82
C ARG A 201 32.31 -4.66 35.31
N LYS A 202 33.01 -3.61 35.75
CA LYS A 202 33.42 -3.40 37.15
C LYS A 202 32.30 -2.82 38.02
N ALA A 203 31.35 -2.10 37.42
CA ALA A 203 30.24 -1.43 38.10
C ALA A 203 29.17 -2.36 38.71
N LYS A 204 29.30 -3.69 38.59
CA LYS A 204 28.30 -4.67 39.05
C LYS A 204 28.01 -4.62 40.56
N ASN A 205 28.88 -3.98 41.36
CA ASN A 205 28.80 -3.96 42.82
C ASN A 205 28.56 -2.55 43.40
N LEU A 206 28.24 -1.55 42.59
CA LEU A 206 28.01 -0.17 43.08
C LEU A 206 26.53 0.14 43.32
N SER A 207 26.27 1.06 44.27
CA SER A 207 24.94 1.64 44.51
C SER A 207 24.43 2.48 43.32
N THR A 208 25.36 3.04 42.54
CA THR A 208 25.11 3.81 41.33
C THR A 208 25.00 2.85 40.14
N THR A 209 23.86 2.85 39.43
CA THR A 209 23.69 2.01 38.25
C THR A 209 24.27 2.69 37.02
N GLN A 210 25.11 1.96 36.28
CA GLN A 210 25.74 2.42 35.05
C GLN A 210 25.25 1.55 33.89
N GLU A 211 24.77 2.17 32.81
CA GLU A 211 24.31 1.46 31.62
C GLU A 211 24.95 2.04 30.35
N PHE A 212 25.01 1.22 29.30
CA PHE A 212 25.38 1.67 27.96
C PHE A 212 24.35 2.67 27.41
N ASP A 213 24.81 3.71 26.71
CA ASP A 213 23.93 4.61 25.95
C ASP A 213 23.40 3.89 24.69
N ARG A 214 22.21 3.31 24.81
CA ARG A 214 21.57 2.54 23.74
C ARG A 214 20.79 3.44 22.78
N THR A 215 20.81 3.12 21.49
CA THR A 215 19.93 3.73 20.50
C THR A 215 18.46 3.45 20.82
N PRO A 216 17.50 4.25 20.31
CA PRO A 216 16.08 3.98 20.50
C PRO A 216 15.67 2.56 20.07
N LYS A 217 16.21 2.06 18.94
CA LYS A 217 15.95 0.69 18.47
C LYS A 217 16.50 -0.37 19.43
N GLN A 218 17.69 -0.16 19.98
CA GLN A 218 18.26 -1.05 20.99
C GLN A 218 17.46 -1.04 22.30
N GLN A 219 16.97 0.13 22.73
CA GLN A 219 16.12 0.26 23.91
C GLN A 219 14.79 -0.46 23.71
N GLU A 220 14.15 -0.28 22.57
CA GLU A 220 12.90 -0.96 22.21
C GLU A 220 13.08 -2.47 22.22
N LEU A 221 14.09 -2.99 21.52
CA LEU A 221 14.39 -4.43 21.50
C LEU A 221 14.62 -4.96 22.92
N TYR A 222 15.38 -4.24 23.75
CA TYR A 222 15.65 -4.67 25.12
C TYR A 222 14.39 -4.64 25.99
N ASN A 223 13.52 -3.66 25.82
CA ASN A 223 12.24 -3.57 26.54
C ASN A 223 11.27 -4.68 26.12
N GLN A 224 11.22 -5.01 24.82
CA GLN A 224 10.46 -6.16 24.32
C GLN A 224 10.98 -7.48 24.93
N LEU A 225 12.31 -7.65 25.02
CA LEU A 225 12.91 -8.82 25.67
C LEU A 225 12.62 -8.87 27.17
N LYS A 226 12.65 -7.73 27.87
CA LYS A 226 12.26 -7.68 29.29
C LYS A 226 10.81 -8.10 29.50
N LYS A 227 9.90 -7.62 28.64
CA LYS A 227 8.49 -8.00 28.69
C LYS A 227 8.33 -9.51 28.45
N LYS A 228 8.91 -10.03 27.38
CA LYS A 228 8.89 -11.48 27.08
C LYS A 228 9.50 -12.32 28.20
N LEU A 229 10.60 -11.86 28.81
CA LEU A 229 11.21 -12.55 29.95
C LEU A 229 10.25 -12.61 31.13
N LYS A 230 9.60 -11.50 31.46
CA LYS A 230 8.60 -11.42 32.54
C LYS A 230 7.42 -12.35 32.26
N ASP A 231 6.86 -12.30 31.05
CA ASP A 231 5.73 -13.14 30.65
C ASP A 231 6.08 -14.65 30.78
N ARG A 232 7.29 -15.05 30.38
CA ARG A 232 7.77 -16.44 30.52
C ARG A 232 7.96 -16.87 31.97
N ILE A 233 8.48 -15.96 32.81
CA ILE A 233 8.61 -16.21 34.26
C ILE A 233 7.22 -16.38 34.89
N GLU A 234 6.25 -15.55 34.52
CA GLU A 234 4.86 -15.65 34.99
C GLU A 234 4.18 -16.93 34.50
N GLN A 235 4.59 -17.48 33.35
CA GLN A 235 4.17 -18.79 32.84
C GLN A 235 4.84 -19.99 33.54
N GLY A 236 5.69 -19.74 34.54
CA GLY A 236 6.34 -20.78 35.35
C GLY A 236 7.71 -21.23 34.85
N GLU A 237 8.26 -20.58 33.81
CA GLU A 237 9.65 -20.83 33.42
C GLU A 237 10.62 -20.21 34.42
N SER A 238 11.55 -21.01 34.95
CA SER A 238 12.59 -20.57 35.87
C SER A 238 13.95 -20.48 35.17
N ASN A 239 14.93 -19.87 35.85
CA ASN A 239 16.33 -19.81 35.39
C ASN A 239 16.56 -19.06 34.07
N LEU A 240 15.65 -18.17 33.67
CA LEU A 240 15.84 -17.36 32.46
C LEU A 240 16.57 -16.04 32.76
N LYS A 241 17.50 -15.64 31.89
CA LYS A 241 18.09 -14.29 31.89
C LYS A 241 18.31 -13.76 30.47
N ILE A 242 18.37 -12.43 30.32
CA ILE A 242 18.84 -11.83 29.08
C ILE A 242 20.37 -11.85 29.06
N ARG A 243 20.97 -12.43 28.02
CA ARG A 243 22.42 -12.45 27.78
C ARG A 243 22.70 -12.02 26.34
N TYR A 244 23.81 -11.31 26.16
CA TYR A 244 24.30 -10.97 24.82
C TYR A 244 25.04 -12.17 24.22
N ARG A 245 24.64 -12.60 23.02
CA ARG A 245 25.35 -13.58 22.18
C ARG A 245 25.69 -12.90 20.86
N ASN A 246 26.97 -12.85 20.50
CA ASN A 246 27.46 -12.18 19.28
C ASN A 246 26.93 -10.74 19.12
N GLY A 247 26.92 -9.97 20.22
CA GLY A 247 26.42 -8.59 20.22
C GLY A 247 24.88 -8.44 20.28
N THR A 248 24.11 -9.54 20.21
CA THR A 248 22.65 -9.50 20.20
C THR A 248 22.07 -9.97 21.54
N PRO A 249 21.18 -9.19 22.19
CA PRO A 249 20.53 -9.60 23.43
C PRO A 249 19.51 -10.72 23.16
N THR A 250 19.59 -11.80 23.93
CA THR A 250 18.71 -12.98 23.81
C THR A 250 18.33 -13.51 25.18
N ILE A 251 17.12 -14.07 25.33
CA ILE A 251 16.73 -14.77 26.56
C ILE A 251 17.35 -16.17 26.52
N VAL A 252 18.12 -16.51 27.56
CA VAL A 252 18.80 -17.80 27.69
C VAL A 252 18.45 -18.45 29.02
N ASN A 253 18.42 -19.78 29.03
CA ASN A 253 18.29 -20.56 30.26
C ASN A 253 19.67 -20.69 30.93
N LEU A 254 19.68 -20.53 32.25
CA LEU A 254 20.78 -20.80 33.17
C LEU A 254 20.67 -22.27 33.59
N ASN A 255 21.18 -23.15 32.75
CA ASN A 255 21.52 -24.50 33.20
C ASN A 255 22.72 -24.45 34.16
#